data_AF-A0A2C6AWX4-F1
#
_entry.id   AF-A0A2C6AWX4-F1
#
_cell.length_a   1.000
_cell.length_b   1.000
_cell.length_c   1.000
_cell.angle_alpha   90.00
_cell.angle_beta   90.00
_cell.angle_gamma   90.00
#
_symmetry.space_group_name_H-M   'P 1'
#
loop_
_entity.id
_entity.type
_entity.pdbx_description
1 polymer ?
#
loop_
_entity_poly.entity_id
_entity_poly.type
_entity_poly.pdbx_seq_one_letter_code
_entity_poly.pdbx_strand_id
1 'polypeptide(L)' 'MAMILNIHDQVDKVINEIERNYSKGLTFTLSELSSIGVVEDTSNFSTFLNMCRNQIISKRVASYVTGSGINAKFRKI' A
#
# COMPACT_ATOMS: atom_id res chain seq x y z
N MET A 1 -15.65 11.10 -9.13
CA MET A 1 -14.45 10.45 -8.56
C MET A 1 -14.70 8.96 -8.53
N ALA A 2 -13.74 8.15 -8.99
CA ALA A 2 -13.80 6.71 -8.79
C ALA A 2 -13.54 6.39 -7.31
N MET A 3 -14.15 5.31 -6.81
CA MET A 3 -13.95 4.79 -5.46
C MET A 3 -13.45 3.36 -5.54
N ILE A 4 -12.56 3.00 -4.63
CA ILE A 4 -12.16 1.61 -4.40
C ILE A 4 -13.38 0.88 -3.86
N LEU A 5 -13.94 -0.01 -4.68
CA LEU A 5 -14.99 -0.92 -4.27
C LEU A 5 -14.39 -2.09 -3.48
N ASN A 6 -15.11 -2.53 -2.45
CA ASN A 6 -14.69 -3.63 -1.56
C ASN A 6 -13.27 -3.40 -1.02
N ILE A 7 -13.06 -2.26 -0.36
CA ILE A 7 -11.76 -1.81 0.13
C ILE A 7 -11.03 -2.88 0.97
N HIS A 8 -11.78 -3.69 1.73
CA HIS A 8 -11.24 -4.81 2.51
C HIS A 8 -10.61 -5.89 1.62
N ASP A 9 -11.31 -6.34 0.57
CA ASP A 9 -10.79 -7.34 -0.38
C ASP A 9 -9.54 -6.82 -1.10
N GLN A 10 -9.51 -5.53 -1.42
CA GLN A 10 -8.36 -4.90 -2.07
C GLN A 10 -7.16 -4.82 -1.12
N VAL A 11 -7.39 -4.51 0.17
CA VAL A 11 -6.35 -4.57 1.20
C VAL A 11 -5.82 -6.00 1.30
N ASP A 12 -6.68 -7.01 1.35
CA ASP A 12 -6.24 -8.41 1.44
C ASP A 12 -5.41 -8.84 0.23
N LYS A 13 -5.76 -8.39 -0.99
CA LYS A 13 -4.93 -8.62 -2.19
C LYS A 13 -3.53 -8.01 -2.04
N VAL A 14 -3.44 -6.76 -1.58
CA VAL A 14 -2.16 -6.10 -1.31
C VAL A 14 -1.33 -6.89 -0.31
N ILE A 15 -1.94 -7.32 0.80
CA ILE A 15 -1.24 -8.10 1.82
C ILE A 15 -0.76 -9.44 1.27
N ASN A 16 -1.58 -10.14 0.48
CA ASN A 16 -1.20 -11.39 -0.17
C ASN A 16 -0.05 -11.20 -1.18
N GLU A 17 -0.05 -10.09 -1.92
CA GLU A 17 1.03 -9.73 -2.85
C GLU A 17 2.33 -9.47 -2.08
N ILE A 18 2.25 -8.79 -0.93
CA ILE A 18 3.40 -8.59 -0.03
C ILE A 18 3.91 -9.94 0.49
N GLU A 19 3.03 -10.80 1.01
CA GLU A 19 3.41 -12.12 1.54
C GLU A 19 4.08 -13.03 0.49
N ARG A 20 3.65 -12.93 -0.77
CA ARG A 20 4.21 -13.73 -1.88
C ARG A 20 5.55 -13.20 -2.37
N ASN A 21 5.69 -11.88 -2.48
CA ASN A 21 6.84 -11.25 -3.12
C ASN A 21 7.94 -10.86 -2.12
N TYR A 22 7.58 -10.64 -0.86
CA TYR A 22 8.49 -10.19 0.18
C TYR A 22 8.48 -11.17 1.36
N SER A 23 9.64 -11.78 1.62
CA SER A 23 9.87 -12.59 2.81
C SER A 23 9.87 -11.75 4.08
N LYS A 24 9.48 -12.36 5.21
CA LYS A 24 9.54 -11.72 6.54
C LYS A 24 10.92 -11.12 6.80
N GLY A 25 10.96 -9.81 7.07
CA GLY A 25 12.19 -9.05 7.32
C GLY A 25 12.77 -8.33 6.10
N LEU A 26 12.24 -8.57 4.90
CA LEU A 26 12.52 -7.70 3.76
C LEU A 26 11.80 -6.36 3.93
N THR A 27 12.46 -5.33 3.41
CA THR A 27 12.02 -3.95 3.48
C THR A 27 11.53 -3.51 2.11
N PHE A 28 10.31 -2.98 2.02
CA PHE A 28 9.71 -2.50 0.77
C PHE A 28 8.99 -1.17 0.95
N THR A 29 8.59 -0.55 -0.15
CA THR A 29 7.75 0.65 -0.21
C THR A 29 6.40 0.32 -0.83
N LEU A 30 5.32 0.87 -0.27
CA LEU A 30 3.95 0.58 -0.75
C LEU A 30 3.75 0.94 -2.24
N SER A 31 4.48 1.93 -2.76
CA SER A 31 4.46 2.34 -4.17
C SER A 31 5.02 1.30 -5.14
N GLU A 32 5.77 0.30 -4.67
CA GLU A 32 6.28 -0.79 -5.52
C GLU A 32 5.20 -1.81 -5.89
N LEU A 33 4.03 -1.77 -5.22
CA LEU A 33 2.95 -2.71 -5.44
C LEU A 33 2.04 -2.24 -6.58
N SER A 34 1.86 -3.12 -7.57
CA SER A 34 1.03 -2.87 -8.75
C SER A 34 -0.40 -2.49 -8.37
N SER A 35 -0.95 -3.14 -7.36
CA SER A 35 -2.28 -2.90 -6.81
C SER A 35 -2.47 -1.48 -6.24
N ILE A 36 -1.42 -0.82 -5.74
CA ILE A 36 -1.50 0.51 -5.13
C ILE A 36 -1.51 1.62 -6.18
N GLY A 37 -0.66 1.53 -7.21
CA GLY A 37 -0.63 2.53 -8.29
C GLY A 37 -1.95 2.69 -9.03
N VAL A 38 -2.73 1.61 -9.15
CA VAL A 38 -4.06 1.63 -9.80
C VAL A 38 -5.10 2.42 -9.00
N VAL A 39 -4.93 2.54 -7.67
CA VAL A 39 -5.95 3.11 -6.78
C VAL A 39 -5.60 4.51 -6.24
N GLU A 40 -4.44 5.07 -6.59
CA GLU A 40 -4.01 6.42 -6.14
C GLU A 40 -4.99 7.54 -6.52
N ASP A 41 -5.66 7.42 -7.67
CA ASP A 41 -6.60 8.43 -8.20
C ASP A 41 -8.03 8.35 -7.60
N THR A 42 -8.24 7.50 -6.59
CA THR A 42 -9.57 7.27 -6.00
C THR A 42 -9.84 8.13 -4.76
N SER A 43 -11.10 8.53 -4.54
CA SER A 43 -11.43 9.44 -3.42
C SER A 43 -11.23 8.83 -2.03
N ASN A 44 -11.24 7.51 -1.91
CA ASN A 44 -11.03 6.77 -0.66
C ASN A 44 -9.63 6.16 -0.54
N PHE A 45 -8.68 6.58 -1.38
CA PHE A 45 -7.30 6.11 -1.37
C PHE A 45 -6.62 6.26 0.01
N SER A 46 -6.82 7.40 0.68
CA SER A 46 -6.21 7.62 2.01
C SER A 46 -6.72 6.61 3.05
N THR A 47 -8.00 6.23 2.99
CA THR A 47 -8.58 5.21 3.87
C THR A 47 -7.97 3.85 3.56
N PHE A 48 -7.88 3.49 2.27
CA PHE A 48 -7.28 2.24 1.81
C PHE A 48 -5.83 2.12 2.27
N LEU A 49 -5.03 3.17 2.09
CA LEU A 49 -3.63 3.20 2.47
C LEU A 49 -3.44 2.99 3.97
N ASN A 50 -4.29 3.61 4.80
CA ASN A 50 -4.25 3.42 6.25
C ASN A 50 -4.62 1.98 6.66
N MET A 51 -5.59 1.36 5.98
CA MET A 51 -5.95 -0.04 6.23
C MET A 51 -4.81 -1.00 5.88
N CYS A 52 -4.14 -0.80 4.73
CA CYS A 52 -2.95 -1.57 4.36
C CYS A 52 -1.85 -1.46 5.42
N ARG A 53 -1.53 -0.25 5.89
CA ARG A 53 -0.52 -0.02 6.94
C ARG A 53 -0.85 -0.77 8.23
N ASN A 54 -2.11 -0.70 8.69
CA ASN A 54 -2.54 -1.39 9.90
C ASN A 54 -2.40 -2.91 9.77
N GLN A 55 -2.78 -3.49 8.64
CA GLN A 55 -2.66 -4.93 8.39
C GLN A 55 -1.19 -5.38 8.34
N ILE A 56 -0.32 -4.63 7.67
CA ILE A 56 1.12 -4.94 7.58
C ILE A 56 1.76 -4.95 8.98
N ILE A 57 1.47 -3.94 9.81
CA ILE A 57 1.96 -3.85 11.18
C ILE A 57 1.44 -5.02 12.03
N SER A 58 0.14 -5.29 11.96
CA SER A 58 -0.52 -6.33 12.77
C SER A 58 0.03 -7.73 12.44
N LYS A 59 0.11 -8.06 11.15
CA LYS A 59 0.54 -9.38 10.69
C LYS A 59 2.07 -9.58 10.68
N ARG A 60 2.85 -8.51 10.87
CA ARG A 60 4.33 -8.51 10.77
C ARG A 60 4.82 -9.19 9.48
N VAL A 61 4.09 -8.96 8.38
CA VAL A 61 4.35 -9.62 7.09
C VAL A 61 5.72 -9.24 6.56
N ALA A 62 6.03 -7.95 6.62
CA ALA A 62 7.28 -7.38 6.14
C ALA A 62 7.52 -6.05 6.85
N SER A 63 8.79 -5.64 6.87
CA SER A 63 9.15 -4.29 7.28
C SER A 63 8.90 -3.37 6.09
N TYR A 64 8.39 -2.17 6.34
CA TYR A 64 8.26 -1.17 5.28
C TYR A 64 8.90 0.12 5.78
N VAL A 65 9.63 0.81 4.90
CA VAL A 65 10.13 2.14 5.24
C VAL A 65 9.05 3.14 4.89
N THR A 66 8.57 3.88 5.88
CA THR A 66 8.03 5.23 5.63
C THR A 66 9.20 6.19 5.53
N GLY A 67 10.09 5.94 4.58
CA GLY A 67 11.21 6.84 4.34
C GLY A 67 10.65 8.17 3.84
N SER A 68 11.01 9.28 4.50
CA SER A 68 11.06 10.61 3.89
C SER A 68 12.14 10.63 2.81
N GLY A 69 11.96 9.77 1.82
CA GLY A 69 12.89 9.39 0.78
C GLY A 69 12.11 8.97 -0.46
N ILE A 70 11.11 9.78 -0.80
CA ILE A 70 10.51 10.05 -2.12
C ILE A 70 9.56 11.24 -1.88
N ASN A 71 10.17 12.40 -1.66
CA ASN A 71 9.62 13.67 -2.10
C ASN A 71 9.65 13.74 -3.64
N ALA A 72 9.43 12.61 -4.33
CA ALA A 72 9.68 12.47 -5.75
C ALA A 72 8.42 12.40 -6.60
N LYS A 73 7.20 12.19 -6.06
CA LYS A 73 5.96 12.33 -6.86
C LYS A 73 4.71 12.80 -6.09
N PHE A 74 4.85 13.84 -5.27
CA PHE A 74 3.71 14.74 -5.01
C PHE A 74 4.14 16.19 -5.23
N ARG A 75 4.45 16.52 -6.49
CA ARG A 75 4.47 17.92 -6.95
C ARG A 75 3.48 18.04 -8.11
N LYS A 76 2.44 18.84 -7.87
CA LYS A 76 1.49 19.31 -8.87
C LYS A 76 2.27 20.11 -9.93
N ILE A 77 2.09 19.77 -11.20
CA ILE A 77 2.37 20.70 -12.31
C ILE A 77 1.09 21.50 -12.51
#